data_AF-E3G7B6-F1
#
_entry.id   AF-E3G7B6-F1
#
_cell.length_a   1.000
_cell.length_b   1.000
_cell.length_c   1.000
_cell.angle_alpha   90.00
_cell.angle_beta   90.00
_cell.angle_gamma   90.00
#
_symmetry.space_group_name_H-M   'P 1'
#
loop_
_entity.id
_entity.type
_entity.pdbx_description
1 polymer ?
#
loop_
_entity_poly.entity_id
_entity_poly.type
_entity_poly.pdbx_seq_one_letter_code
_entity_poly.pdbx_strand_id
1 'polypeptide(L)'
;MKKTKVMTGIFLSLILAGCVTQTSPERHSMYFARHDPTMTGGNYVSSPTYTAKLNLPVYQKIYKQGQDAKSRGVSKEQAMRFADDIYQSAVKSTVWNQSFMNLKDHKTPMDPDERAAALWGQTLKDTYLDGYNGIQ
;
A
#
# COMPACT_ATOMS: atom_id res chain seq x y z
N MET A 1 27.19 -1.31 63.24
CA MET A 1 27.16 -2.44 62.30
C MET A 1 26.03 -2.22 61.30
N LYS A 2 26.34 -1.80 60.06
CA LYS A 2 25.35 -1.55 59.00
C LYS A 2 25.09 -2.85 58.24
N LYS A 3 23.83 -3.30 58.18
CA LYS A 3 23.42 -4.46 57.35
C LYS A 3 22.91 -3.94 56.01
N THR A 4 23.72 -4.08 54.98
CA THR A 4 23.34 -3.83 53.58
C THR A 4 22.57 -5.06 53.08
N LYS A 5 21.27 -4.91 52.77
CA LYS A 5 20.51 -5.93 52.04
C LYS A 5 20.52 -5.55 50.56
N VAL A 6 21.32 -6.26 49.77
CA VAL A 6 21.27 -6.22 48.31
C VAL A 6 20.13 -7.16 47.89
N MET A 7 19.03 -6.59 47.39
CA MET A 7 17.91 -7.37 46.85
C MET A 7 18.02 -7.36 45.33
N THR A 8 18.52 -8.48 44.80
CA THR A 8 18.72 -8.74 43.38
C THR A 8 17.36 -8.78 42.67
N GLY A 9 17.04 -7.76 41.87
CA GLY A 9 15.87 -7.75 41.00
C GLY A 9 16.14 -8.58 39.75
N ILE A 10 15.41 -9.68 39.57
CA ILE A 10 15.40 -10.46 38.33
C ILE A 10 14.46 -9.74 37.35
N PHE A 11 15.04 -9.06 36.36
CA PHE A 11 14.30 -8.57 35.20
C PHE A 11 13.96 -9.76 34.30
N LEU A 12 12.70 -10.19 34.31
CA LEU A 12 12.18 -11.17 33.36
C LEU A 12 11.74 -10.43 32.09
N SER A 13 12.66 -10.26 31.14
CA SER A 13 12.32 -9.79 29.79
C SER A 13 11.66 -10.91 28.99
N LEU A 14 10.33 -10.89 28.93
CA LEU A 14 9.54 -11.67 27.97
C LEU A 14 9.77 -11.11 26.55
N ILE A 15 10.73 -11.68 25.82
CA ILE A 15 10.83 -11.44 24.38
C ILE A 15 9.79 -12.36 23.72
N LEU A 16 8.59 -11.85 23.49
CA LEU A 16 7.71 -12.44 22.49
C LEU A 16 8.44 -12.27 21.16
N ALA A 17 8.94 -13.38 20.60
CA ALA A 17 9.30 -13.46 19.20
C ALA A 17 8.01 -13.26 18.38
N GLY A 18 7.64 -12.01 18.15
CA GLY A 18 6.46 -11.66 17.38
C GLY A 18 6.60 -12.15 15.94
N CYS A 19 5.54 -12.74 15.39
CA CYS A 19 5.35 -12.75 13.95
C CYS A 19 5.62 -11.33 13.46
N VAL A 20 6.57 -11.15 12.54
CA VAL A 20 6.77 -9.86 11.89
C VAL A 20 5.50 -9.57 11.09
N THR A 21 4.58 -8.83 11.68
CA THR A 21 3.37 -8.38 11.00
C THR A 21 3.79 -7.32 10.00
N GLN A 22 3.64 -7.63 8.71
CA GLN A 22 3.86 -6.64 7.65
C GLN A 22 2.98 -5.42 7.89
N THR A 23 3.57 -4.26 7.70
CA THR A 23 2.86 -2.98 7.73
C THR A 23 1.85 -2.88 6.59
N SER A 24 0.83 -2.02 6.72
CA SER A 24 -0.19 -1.77 5.69
C SER A 24 0.46 -1.37 4.35
N PRO A 25 1.46 -0.46 4.32
CA PRO A 25 2.24 -0.20 3.12
C PRO A 25 2.90 -1.44 2.50
N GLU A 26 3.50 -2.30 3.32
CA GLU A 26 4.15 -3.53 2.83
C GLU A 26 3.14 -4.54 2.29
N ARG A 27 2.00 -4.70 2.99
CA ARG A 27 0.90 -5.58 2.58
C ARG A 27 0.31 -5.15 1.24
N HIS A 28 -0.05 -3.88 1.10
CA HIS A 28 -0.65 -3.36 -0.13
C HIS A 28 0.34 -3.34 -1.29
N SER A 29 1.62 -3.00 -1.05
CA SER A 29 2.67 -3.09 -2.06
C SER A 29 2.89 -4.52 -2.56
N MET A 30 2.95 -5.48 -1.64
CA MET A 30 3.08 -6.89 -1.99
C MET A 30 1.83 -7.43 -2.70
N TYR A 31 0.64 -6.96 -2.31
CA TYR A 31 -0.61 -7.34 -2.95
C TYR A 31 -0.63 -6.89 -4.41
N PHE A 32 -0.32 -5.62 -4.70
CA PHE A 32 -0.21 -5.13 -6.07
C PHE A 32 0.81 -5.95 -6.88
N ALA A 33 2.03 -6.11 -6.35
CA ALA A 33 3.11 -6.81 -7.06
C ALA A 33 2.82 -8.28 -7.41
N ARG A 34 1.89 -8.93 -6.70
CA ARG A 34 1.46 -10.31 -6.96
C ARG A 34 0.27 -10.42 -7.91
N HIS A 35 -0.53 -9.36 -7.99
CA HIS A 35 -1.80 -9.37 -8.74
C HIS A 35 -1.77 -8.44 -9.96
N ASP A 36 -0.63 -7.78 -10.22
CA ASP A 36 -0.43 -6.99 -11.42
C ASP A 36 -0.59 -7.89 -12.66
N PRO A 37 -1.65 -7.69 -13.47
CA PRO A 37 -1.93 -8.53 -14.63
C PRO A 37 -0.86 -8.39 -15.73
N THR A 38 -0.08 -7.31 -15.75
CA THR A 38 1.01 -7.10 -16.73
C THR A 38 2.21 -8.02 -16.47
N MET A 39 2.36 -8.51 -15.23
CA MET A 39 3.48 -9.35 -14.81
C MET A 39 3.25 -10.86 -15.05
N THR A 40 2.14 -11.25 -15.68
CA THR A 40 1.72 -12.65 -15.87
C THR A 40 2.21 -13.30 -17.18
N GLY A 41 2.99 -12.58 -17.99
CA GLY A 41 3.59 -13.11 -19.23
C GLY A 41 4.77 -14.04 -18.95
N GLY A 42 4.67 -15.32 -19.32
CA GLY A 42 5.64 -16.40 -19.00
C GLY A 42 7.08 -16.26 -19.52
N ASN A 43 7.43 -15.12 -20.14
CA ASN A 43 8.78 -14.83 -20.64
C ASN A 43 9.58 -13.86 -19.74
N TYR A 44 8.97 -13.28 -18.69
CA TYR A 44 9.66 -12.42 -17.74
C TYR A 44 9.74 -13.08 -16.37
N VAL A 45 10.95 -13.23 -15.82
CA VAL A 45 11.13 -13.57 -14.41
C VAL A 45 10.80 -12.33 -13.61
N SER A 46 9.55 -12.22 -13.18
CA SER A 46 9.09 -11.14 -12.34
C SER A 46 9.26 -11.53 -10.86
N SER A 47 9.80 -10.64 -10.03
CA SER A 47 9.98 -10.88 -8.59
C SER A 47 9.02 -9.97 -7.82
N PRO A 48 7.86 -10.50 -7.35
CA PRO A 48 6.90 -9.71 -6.59
C PRO A 48 7.53 -9.04 -5.37
N THR A 49 8.51 -9.70 -4.74
CA THR A 49 9.24 -9.13 -3.60
C THR A 49 10.07 -7.92 -3.99
N TYR A 50 10.74 -7.96 -5.14
CA TYR A 50 11.53 -6.83 -5.62
C TYR A 50 10.63 -5.68 -6.07
N THR A 51 9.58 -5.98 -6.85
CA THR A 51 8.56 -5.00 -7.25
C THR A 51 7.92 -4.33 -6.04
N ALA A 52 7.54 -5.11 -5.02
CA ALA A 52 6.97 -4.55 -3.79
C ALA A 52 7.96 -3.62 -3.06
N LYS A 53 9.26 -3.96 -3.02
CA LYS A 53 10.29 -3.08 -2.44
C LYS A 53 10.45 -1.78 -3.21
N LEU A 54 10.39 -1.82 -4.55
CA LEU A 54 10.45 -0.62 -5.39
C LEU A 54 9.25 0.29 -5.19
N ASN A 55 8.06 -0.28 -5.02
CA ASN A 55 6.83 0.47 -4.85
C ASN A 55 6.61 0.97 -3.41
N LEU A 56 7.25 0.34 -2.43
CA LEU A 56 7.04 0.59 -0.99
C LEU A 56 7.14 2.09 -0.60
N PRO A 57 8.10 2.90 -1.10
CA PRO A 57 8.16 4.32 -0.76
C PRO A 57 6.89 5.10 -1.13
N VAL A 58 6.21 4.72 -2.22
CA VAL A 58 4.94 5.35 -2.62
C VAL A 58 3.85 5.01 -1.61
N TYR A 59 3.72 3.73 -1.24
CA TYR A 59 2.75 3.30 -0.24
C TYR A 59 3.00 3.94 1.13
N GLN A 60 4.25 4.05 1.57
CA GLN A 60 4.62 4.72 2.82
C GLN A 60 4.20 6.20 2.81
N LYS A 61 4.43 6.89 1.69
CA LYS A 61 4.01 8.29 1.51
C LYS A 61 2.49 8.43 1.58
N ILE A 62 1.74 7.58 0.88
CA ILE A 62 0.28 7.60 0.87
C ILE A 62 -0.31 7.29 2.25
N TYR A 63 0.25 6.30 2.96
CA TYR A 63 -0.15 5.99 4.34
C TYR A 63 0.07 7.19 5.27
N LYS A 64 1.23 7.85 5.17
CA LYS A 64 1.52 9.06 5.93
C LYS A 64 0.55 10.20 5.61
N GLN A 65 0.12 10.36 4.36
CA GLN A 65 -0.91 11.34 4.01
C GLN A 65 -2.24 11.07 4.71
N GLY A 66 -2.62 9.80 4.88
CA GLY A 66 -3.78 9.40 5.67
C GLY A 66 -3.63 9.81 7.15
N GLN A 67 -2.47 9.50 7.75
CA GLN A 67 -2.16 9.89 9.13
C GLN A 67 -2.19 11.42 9.31
N ASP A 68 -1.59 12.16 8.38
CA ASP A 68 -1.53 13.61 8.40
C ASP A 68 -2.90 14.26 8.14
N ALA A 69 -3.80 13.58 7.42
CA ALA A 69 -5.19 14.02 7.28
C ALA A 69 -5.96 13.83 8.60
N LYS A 70 -5.77 12.69 9.26
CA LYS A 70 -6.38 12.42 10.56
C LYS A 70 -5.93 13.42 11.62
N SER A 71 -4.63 13.71 11.69
CA SER A 71 -4.05 14.65 12.67
C SER A 71 -4.52 16.09 12.46
N ARG A 72 -4.83 16.48 11.22
CA ARG A 72 -5.41 17.79 10.88
C ARG A 72 -6.93 17.89 11.10
N GLY A 73 -7.58 16.83 11.58
CA GLY A 73 -9.02 16.83 11.84
C GLY A 73 -9.88 16.71 10.57
N VAL A 74 -9.34 16.21 9.46
CA VAL A 74 -10.12 15.92 8.24
C VAL A 74 -11.24 14.95 8.59
N SER A 75 -12.47 15.23 8.15
CA SER A 75 -13.63 14.35 8.42
C SER A 75 -13.51 13.02 7.68
N LYS A 76 -14.28 12.00 8.10
CA LYS A 76 -14.28 10.71 7.41
C LYS A 76 -14.73 10.85 5.96
N GLU A 77 -15.74 11.67 5.71
CA GLU A 77 -16.30 11.94 4.39
C GLU A 77 -15.28 12.62 3.49
N GLN A 78 -14.52 13.58 4.03
CA GLN A 78 -13.43 14.23 3.30
C GLN A 78 -12.28 13.27 3.02
N ALA A 79 -11.91 12.42 3.98
CA ALA A 79 -10.90 11.39 3.78
C ALA A 79 -11.30 10.40 2.68
N MET A 80 -12.58 9.98 2.65
CA MET A 80 -13.11 9.14 1.56
C MET A 80 -13.00 9.82 0.19
N ARG A 81 -13.31 11.12 0.11
CA ARG A 81 -13.14 11.88 -1.15
C ARG A 81 -11.68 11.95 -1.59
N PHE A 82 -10.75 12.20 -0.68
CA PHE A 82 -9.31 12.17 -1.00
C PHE A 82 -8.84 10.78 -1.44
N ALA A 83 -9.37 9.73 -0.83
CA ALA A 83 -9.08 8.35 -1.22
C ALA A 83 -9.62 8.03 -2.63
N ASP A 84 -10.80 8.54 -2.98
CA ASP A 84 -11.34 8.45 -4.34
C ASP A 84 -10.50 9.25 -5.35
N ASP A 85 -10.02 10.45 -4.99
CA ASP A 85 -9.14 11.26 -5.84
C ASP A 85 -7.80 10.56 -6.12
N ILE A 86 -7.25 9.85 -5.12
CA ILE A 86 -6.05 9.00 -5.28
C ILE A 86 -6.31 7.91 -6.32
N TYR A 87 -7.43 7.19 -6.20
CA TYR A 87 -7.82 6.17 -7.16
C TYR A 87 -7.96 6.74 -8.59
N GLN A 88 -8.68 7.85 -8.72
CA GLN A 88 -8.91 8.49 -10.02
C GLN A 88 -7.61 8.99 -10.66
N SER A 89 -6.69 9.53 -9.86
CA SER A 89 -5.39 10.00 -10.34
C SER A 89 -4.53 8.85 -10.88
N ALA A 90 -4.52 7.72 -10.19
CA ALA A 90 -3.82 6.52 -10.62
C ALA A 90 -4.38 5.97 -11.95
N VAL A 91 -5.70 5.80 -12.06
CA VAL A 91 -6.34 5.30 -13.28
C VAL A 91 -6.14 6.24 -14.46
N LYS A 92 -6.30 7.56 -14.26
CA LYS A 92 -6.13 8.54 -15.35
C LYS A 92 -4.68 8.66 -15.84
N SER A 93 -3.69 8.46 -14.97
CA SER A 93 -2.28 8.54 -15.34
C SER A 93 -1.85 7.48 -16.36
N THR A 94 -2.55 6.33 -16.42
CA THR A 94 -2.22 5.23 -17.32
C THR A 94 -2.92 5.31 -18.68
N VAL A 95 -4.09 5.97 -18.77
CA VAL A 95 -4.89 6.09 -20.01
C VAL A 95 -4.20 6.94 -21.09
N TRP A 96 -3.21 7.78 -20.73
CA TRP A 96 -2.58 8.71 -21.67
C TRP A 96 -1.55 8.10 -22.64
N ASN A 97 -1.26 6.79 -22.60
CA ASN A 97 -0.16 6.21 -23.39
C ASN A 97 -0.54 5.10 -24.40
N GLN A 98 -1.82 4.83 -24.65
CA GLN A 98 -2.25 3.76 -25.57
C GLN A 98 -3.03 4.22 -26.82
N SER A 99 -2.96 5.50 -27.24
CA SER A 99 -3.57 5.93 -28.52
C SER A 99 -2.73 5.56 -29.77
N PHE A 100 -2.05 4.42 -29.75
CA PHE A 100 -1.60 3.76 -30.97
C PHE A 100 -2.65 2.71 -31.32
N MET A 101 -3.40 2.96 -32.40
CA MET A 101 -4.43 2.09 -33.02
C MET A 101 -5.90 2.55 -32.81
N ASN A 102 -6.37 3.32 -33.79
CA ASN A 102 -7.76 3.69 -34.04
C ASN A 102 -8.67 2.46 -34.26
N LEU A 103 -9.09 1.76 -33.21
CA LEU A 103 -10.12 0.73 -33.27
C LEU A 103 -11.23 1.06 -32.25
N LYS A 104 -12.18 1.91 -32.66
CA LYS A 104 -13.23 2.47 -31.81
C LYS A 104 -14.40 1.54 -31.47
N ASP A 105 -14.49 0.36 -32.07
CA ASP A 105 -15.77 -0.38 -32.10
C ASP A 105 -15.81 -1.70 -31.35
N HIS A 106 -14.81 -2.02 -30.51
CA HIS A 106 -14.90 -3.19 -29.63
C HIS A 106 -14.91 -2.73 -28.18
N LYS A 107 -16.01 -3.02 -27.46
CA LYS A 107 -16.00 -3.06 -26.00
C LYS A 107 -15.07 -4.19 -25.59
N THR A 108 -13.77 -3.94 -25.61
CA THR A 108 -12.77 -4.87 -25.13
C THR A 108 -12.92 -4.98 -23.61
N PRO A 109 -12.78 -6.18 -23.04
CA PRO A 109 -12.45 -6.31 -21.62
C PRO A 109 -11.27 -5.38 -21.32
N MET A 110 -11.26 -4.72 -20.15
CA MET A 110 -10.16 -3.81 -19.77
C MET A 110 -8.80 -4.44 -20.09
N ASP A 111 -7.98 -3.70 -20.84
CA ASP A 111 -6.61 -4.11 -21.16
C ASP A 111 -5.88 -4.43 -19.83
N PRO A 112 -5.02 -5.47 -19.77
CA PRO A 112 -4.04 -5.64 -18.68
C PRO A 112 -3.51 -4.32 -18.07
N ASP A 113 -3.16 -3.32 -18.89
CA ASP A 113 -2.65 -2.03 -18.40
C ASP A 113 -3.71 -1.22 -17.62
N GLU A 114 -4.95 -1.18 -18.11
CA GLU A 114 -6.08 -0.53 -17.41
C GLU A 114 -6.40 -1.25 -16.10
N ARG A 115 -6.34 -2.59 -16.10
CA ARG A 115 -6.55 -3.40 -14.88
C ARG A 115 -5.43 -3.19 -13.87
N ALA A 116 -4.17 -3.08 -14.31
CA ALA A 116 -3.04 -2.75 -13.45
C ALA A 116 -3.19 -1.35 -12.85
N ALA A 117 -3.61 -0.35 -13.64
CA ALA A 117 -3.87 1.00 -13.17
C ALA A 117 -4.98 1.06 -12.12
N ALA A 118 -6.07 0.32 -12.34
CA ALA A 118 -7.17 0.20 -11.39
C ALA A 118 -6.73 -0.48 -10.09
N LEU A 119 -5.96 -1.56 -10.17
CA LEU A 119 -5.40 -2.25 -9.00
C LEU A 119 -4.42 -1.37 -8.23
N TRP A 120 -3.54 -0.64 -8.94
CA TRP A 120 -2.64 0.34 -8.35
C TRP A 120 -3.41 1.41 -7.60
N GLY A 121 -4.38 2.05 -8.27
CA GLY A 121 -5.23 3.07 -7.64
C GLY A 121 -5.97 2.55 -6.42
N GLN A 122 -6.52 1.33 -6.49
CA GLN A 122 -7.27 0.74 -5.39
C GLN A 122 -6.38 0.48 -4.17
N THR A 123 -5.22 -0.12 -4.37
CA THR A 123 -4.28 -0.40 -3.27
C THR A 123 -3.74 0.89 -2.64
N LEU A 124 -3.51 1.95 -3.41
CA LEU A 124 -3.14 3.26 -2.86
C LEU A 124 -4.30 3.90 -2.07
N LYS A 125 -5.52 3.85 -2.60
CA LYS A 125 -6.74 4.30 -1.90
C LYS A 125 -6.88 3.61 -0.54
N ASP A 126 -6.73 2.28 -0.51
CA ASP A 126 -6.86 1.50 0.72
C ASP A 126 -5.73 1.81 1.70
N THR A 127 -4.51 2.00 1.20
CA THR A 127 -3.36 2.39 2.03
C THR A 127 -3.54 3.76 2.69
N TYR A 128 -4.13 4.72 1.96
CA TYR A 128 -4.47 6.02 2.52
C TYR A 128 -5.48 5.89 3.66
N LEU A 129 -6.54 5.10 3.45
CA LEU A 129 -7.58 4.88 4.44
C LEU A 129 -7.06 4.12 5.66
N ASP A 130 -6.17 3.15 5.48
CA ASP A 130 -5.48 2.47 6.57
C ASP A 130 -4.68 3.48 7.40
N GLY A 131 -3.93 4.38 6.76
CA GLY A 131 -3.20 5.45 7.45
C GLY A 131 -4.10 6.42 8.21
N TYR A 132 -5.24 6.79 7.61
CA TYR A 132 -6.24 7.65 8.26
C TYR A 132 -6.92 6.98 9.47
N ASN A 133 -7.14 5.67 9.40
CA ASN A 133 -7.79 4.88 10.44
C ASN A 133 -6.82 4.28 11.47
N GLY A 134 -5.50 4.39 11.24
CA GLY A 134 -4.46 3.81 12.12
C GLY A 134 -4.34 2.29 12.02
N ILE A 135 -4.65 1.72 10.86
CA ILE A 135 -4.55 0.28 10.60
C ILE A 135 -3.13 -0.07 10.18
N GLN A 136 -2.47 -0.94 10.94
CA GLN A 136 -1.09 -1.35 10.71
C GLN A 136 -0.95 -2.52 9.75
#